data_AF-A0A524QFQ8-F1
#
_entry.id   AF-A0A524QFQ8-F1
#
_cell.length_a   1.000
_cell.length_b   1.000
_cell.length_c   1.000
_cell.angle_alpha   90.00
_cell.angle_beta   90.00
_cell.angle_gamma   90.00
#
_symmetry.space_group_name_H-M   'P 1'
#
loop_
_entity.id
_entity.type
_entity.pdbx_description
1 polymer ?
#
loop_
_entity_poly.entity_id
_entity_poly.type
_entity_poly.pdbx_seq_one_letter_code
_entity_poly.pdbx_strand_id
1 'polypeptide(L)' 'MLRTTITAFASALLFSGIVSAQPTWTNIDKDFGPLPPSMHLFRTTDSLDGKPNIAFYVKVPLSDPGILFDVDTALN' A
#
# COMPACT_ATOMS: atom_id res chain seq x y z
N MET A 1 -35.11 -16.87 -23.60
CA MET A 1 -34.19 -17.34 -22.54
C MET A 1 -32.72 -17.08 -22.87
N LEU A 2 -32.23 -17.33 -24.08
CA LEU A 2 -30.81 -17.13 -24.47
C LEU A 2 -30.32 -15.66 -24.48
N ARG A 3 -31.21 -14.70 -24.79
CA ARG A 3 -30.85 -13.26 -24.82
C ARG A 3 -30.66 -12.67 -23.42
N THR A 4 -31.45 -13.12 -22.45
CA THR A 4 -31.43 -12.63 -21.07
C THR A 4 -30.15 -13.02 -20.33
N THR A 5 -29.60 -14.21 -20.62
CA THR A 5 -28.33 -14.69 -20.05
C THR A 5 -27.11 -13.94 -20.59
N ILE A 6 -27.09 -13.59 -21.88
CA ILE A 6 -25.98 -12.84 -22.50
C ILE A 6 -25.93 -11.41 -21.94
N THR A 7 -27.08 -10.76 -21.77
CA THR A 7 -27.14 -9.42 -21.16
C THR A 7 -26.69 -9.45 -19.70
N ALA A 8 -27.12 -10.44 -18.91
CA ALA A 8 -26.69 -10.59 -17.52
C ALA A 8 -25.17 -10.81 -17.38
N PHE A 9 -24.56 -11.57 -18.29
CA PHE A 9 -23.12 -11.82 -18.29
C PHE A 9 -22.31 -10.56 -18.67
N ALA A 10 -22.79 -9.79 -19.66
CA ALA A 10 -22.20 -8.52 -20.04
C ALA A 10 -22.32 -7.46 -18.92
N SER A 11 -23.44 -7.45 -18.18
CA SER A 11 -23.62 -6.57 -17.02
C SER A 11 -22.66 -6.89 -15.87
N ALA A 12 -22.37 -8.17 -15.61
CA ALA A 12 -21.43 -8.57 -14.56
C ALA A 12 -19.96 -8.17 -14.88
N LEU A 13 -19.57 -8.19 -16.16
CA LEU A 13 -18.22 -7.79 -16.59
C LEU A 13 -17.96 -6.28 -16.49
N LEU A 14 -19.00 -5.45 -16.60
CA LEU A 14 -18.88 -3.99 -16.48
C LEU A 14 -18.73 -3.50 -15.03
N PHE A 15 -19.06 -4.32 -14.03
CA PHE A 15 -18.97 -3.95 -12.61
C PHE A 15 -17.58 -4.14 -11.98
N SER A 16 -16.69 -4.93 -12.59
CA SER A 16 -15.37 -5.24 -12.01
C SER A 16 -14.33 -4.12 -12.12
N GLY A 17 -14.63 -3.01 -12.81
CA GLY A 17 -13.64 -1.98 -13.14
C GLY A 17 -13.50 -0.81 -12.17
N ILE A 18 -14.32 -0.72 -11.12
CA ILE A 18 -14.46 0.51 -10.29
C ILE A 18 -14.07 0.36 -8.82
N VAL A 19 -13.49 -0.78 -8.42
CA VAL A 19 -13.06 -0.99 -7.03
C VAL A 19 -11.54 -0.83 -6.92
N SER A 20 -11.09 0.39 -6.66
CA SER A 20 -9.71 0.64 -6.18
C SER A 20 -9.66 0.39 -4.68
N ALA A 21 -9.61 -0.88 -4.28
CA ALA A 21 -9.51 -1.24 -2.86
C ALA A 21 -8.11 -1.03 -2.26
N GLN A 22 -7.08 -0.91 -3.11
CA GLN A 22 -5.71 -0.77 -2.63
C GLN A 22 -5.37 0.71 -2.40
N PRO A 23 -4.79 1.06 -1.24
CA PRO A 23 -4.31 2.40 -1.00
C PRO A 23 -3.15 2.74 -1.94
N THR A 24 -3.13 3.98 -2.39
CA THR A 24 -2.08 4.55 -3.23
C THR A 24 -0.87 4.87 -2.36
N TRP A 25 0.27 4.25 -2.68
CA TRP A 25 1.52 4.44 -1.95
C TRP A 25 2.51 5.27 -2.76
N THR A 26 2.98 6.36 -2.17
CA THR A 26 3.96 7.26 -2.77
C THR A 26 5.31 7.06 -2.08
N ASN A 27 6.39 6.85 -2.85
CA ASN A 27 7.75 6.86 -2.31
C ASN A 27 8.12 8.28 -1.88
N ILE A 28 8.61 8.41 -0.65
CA ILE A 28 8.94 9.68 -0.01
C ILE A 28 10.35 9.69 0.56
N ASP A 29 11.27 8.93 -0.04
CA ASP A 29 12.66 8.82 0.43
C ASP A 29 13.34 10.20 0.57
N LYS A 30 12.93 11.15 -0.26
CA LYS A 30 13.48 12.53 -0.27
C LYS A 30 12.93 13.44 0.83
N ASP A 31 11.79 13.09 1.42
CA ASP A 31 11.13 13.92 2.43
C ASP A 31 11.75 13.73 3.83
N PHE A 32 12.61 12.71 3.97
CA PHE A 32 13.29 12.32 5.19
C PHE A 32 14.80 12.54 5.03
N GLY A 33 15.53 12.53 6.16
CA GLY A 33 16.99 12.63 6.17
C GLY A 33 17.67 11.47 5.41
N PRO A 34 19.01 11.37 5.43
CA PRO A 34 19.72 10.32 4.71
C PRO A 34 19.27 8.94 5.19
N LEU A 35 18.48 8.24 4.35
CA LEU A 35 18.08 6.86 4.55
C LEU A 35 19.19 5.92 4.05
N PRO A 36 19.34 4.72 4.63
CA PRO A 36 20.17 3.67 4.04
C PRO A 36 19.77 3.44 2.57
N PRO A 37 20.71 3.22 1.64
CA PRO A 37 20.41 3.16 0.20
C PRO A 37 19.41 2.09 -0.23
N SER A 38 19.26 1.03 0.56
CA SER A 38 18.33 -0.09 0.32
C SER A 38 16.96 0.10 0.96
N MET A 39 16.80 1.15 1.78
CA MET A 39 15.58 1.44 2.52
C MET A 39 14.72 2.39 1.71
N HIS A 40 13.45 2.03 1.54
CA HIS A 40 12.46 2.87 0.88
C HIS A 40 11.28 3.13 1.80
N LEU A 41 10.93 4.40 1.97
CA LEU A 41 9.80 4.84 2.76
C LEU A 41 8.64 5.23 1.84
N PHE A 42 7.45 4.76 2.19
CA PHE A 42 6.24 5.04 1.45
C PHE A 42 5.19 5.65 2.38
N ARG A 43 4.36 6.52 1.81
CA ARG A 43 3.22 7.13 2.50
C ARG A 43 1.96 7.03 1.67
N THR A 44 0.84 6.89 2.36
CA THR A 44 -0.50 7.08 1.81
C THR A 44 -1.29 8.06 2.68
N THR A 45 -2.18 8.80 2.05
CA THR A 45 -3.21 9.62 2.73
C THR A 45 -4.61 9.19 2.37
N ASP A 46 -4.74 8.02 1.73
CA ASP A 46 -6.02 7.48 1.33
C ASP A 46 -6.86 7.20 2.57
N SER A 47 -8.14 7.57 2.50
CA SER A 47 -9.07 7.37 3.61
C SER A 47 -9.30 5.87 3.85
N LEU A 48 -9.30 5.47 5.12
CA LEU A 48 -9.60 4.11 5.54
C LEU A 48 -10.99 4.09 6.17
N ASP A 49 -11.91 3.30 5.63
CA ASP A 49 -13.31 3.23 6.07
C ASP A 49 -14.01 4.60 6.14
N GLY A 50 -13.73 5.46 5.15
CA GLY A 50 -14.28 6.81 5.07
C GLY A 50 -13.70 7.80 6.08
N LYS A 51 -12.68 7.40 6.85
CA LYS A 51 -11.99 8.26 7.82
C LYS A 51 -10.63 8.72 7.28
N PRO A 52 -10.20 9.95 7.60
CA PRO A 52 -8.85 10.40 7.29
C PRO A 52 -7.81 9.44 7.88
N ASN A 53 -6.83 9.07 7.06
CA ASN A 53 -5.76 8.17 7.44
C ASN A 53 -4.45 8.69 6.85
N ILE A 54 -3.37 8.58 7.62
CA ILE A 54 -2.00 8.80 7.16
C ILE A 54 -1.22 7.58 7.61
N ALA A 55 -0.80 6.76 6.65
CA ALA A 55 -0.03 5.56 6.95
C ALA A 55 1.32 5.62 6.25
N PHE A 56 2.30 5.01 6.90
CA PHE A 56 3.67 4.89 6.42
C PHE A 56 4.09 3.41 6.46
N TYR A 57 4.87 2.98 5.47
CA TYR A 57 5.60 1.71 5.57
C TYR A 57 7.02 1.86 5.06
N VAL A 58 7.91 1.04 5.60
CA VAL A 58 9.30 0.90 5.14
C VAL A 58 9.46 -0.43 4.41
N LYS A 59 10.13 -0.40 3.26
CA LYS A 59 10.58 -1.58 2.54
C LYS A 59 12.09 -1.65 2.61
N VAL A 60 12.61 -2.77 3.09
CA VAL A 60 14.04 -3.02 3.25
C VAL A 60 14.36 -4.50 3.02
N PRO A 61 15.45 -4.84 2.33
CA PRO A 61 15.93 -6.22 2.23
C PRO A 61 16.41 -6.74 3.59
N LEU A 62 15.91 -7.91 4.02
CA LEU A 62 16.42 -8.58 5.24
C LEU A 62 17.88 -9.02 5.13
N SER A 63 18.40 -9.14 3.90
CA SER A 63 19.78 -9.52 3.62
C SER A 63 20.76 -8.34 3.65
N ASP A 64 20.30 -7.12 3.93
CA ASP A 64 21.18 -5.95 3.96
C ASP A 64 22.04 -5.95 5.24
N PRO A 65 23.38 -6.09 5.14
CA PRO A 65 24.27 -6.07 6.30
C PRO A 65 24.44 -4.67 6.93
N GLY A 66 24.05 -3.61 6.21
CA GLY A 66 24.08 -2.23 6.69
C GLY A 66 22.92 -1.86 7.60
N ILE A 67 22.00 -2.80 7.89
CA ILE A 67 20.79 -2.55 8.67
C ILE A 67 20.71 -3.54 9.83
N LEU A 68 20.69 -3.00 11.05
CA LEU A 68 20.46 -3.76 12.26
C LEU A 68 18.95 -3.90 12.49
N PHE A 69 18.44 -5.12 12.41
CA PHE A 69 17.07 -5.44 12.84
C PHE A 69 17.11 -5.87 14.30
N ASP A 70 16.76 -4.95 15.19
CA ASP A 70 16.77 -5.18 16.63
C ASP A 70 15.46 -4.69 17.26
N VAL A 71 15.15 -5.20 18.45
CA VAL A 71 14.00 -4.80 19.24
C VAL A 71 14.47 -4.22 20.56
N ASP A 72 14.27 -2.92 20.74
CA ASP A 72 14.51 -2.30 22.03
C ASP A 72 13.31 -2.57 22.95
N THR A 73 13.56 -3.28 24.04
CA THR A 73 12.57 -3.58 25.09
C THR A 73 12.91 -2.91 26.42
N ALA A 74 13.92 -2.03 26.43
CA ALA A 74 14.28 -1.30 27.63
C ALA A 74 13.17 -0.29 28.01
N LEU A 75 12.85 -0.24 29.30
CA LEU A 75 12.04 0.83 29.88
C LEU A 75 12.92 2.09 30.01
N ASN A 76 12.76 3.02 29.07
CA ASN A 76 13.29 4.39 29.19
C ASN A 76 12.45 5.23 30.14
#